data_AF-A0A852W754-F1
#
_entry.id   AF-A0A852W754-F1
#
_cell.length_a   1.000
_cell.length_b   1.000
_cell.length_c   1.000
_cell.angle_alpha   90.00
_cell.angle_beta   90.00
_cell.angle_gamma   90.00
#
_symmetry.space_group_name_H-M   'P 1'
#
loop_
_entity.id
_entity.type
_entity.pdbx_description
1 polymer ?
#
loop_
_entity_poly.entity_id
_entity_poly.type
_entity_poly.pdbx_seq_one_letter_code
_entity_poly.pdbx_strand_id
1 'polypeptide(L)'
;MPDFAASPRRHPFDLDPRFGAVLLPFGVCDPTDAHVDLDDDGLRVRFGHFSLVTPVRNLAGAQVTGPFRAAKALGARLSLADRGVTFGSTTERGACIRFHRPVPALDPLGALRHPGVTVTVAEPERLVAAVEHYATQTRLTTARRSEPTPQPGPVARAGAVLRYPAGLALTATRYLRRLPHVDRAEDTGDASDLPPPLPEEFVDAHLKTVGEGSGPLLHRIFTVDVRDSGLDAAALMDRVCADLDRAAPSEVVTFRKKRGRLGEVAVGDEYVVHMPAPWSGPVRVVHRDATSFRFATLAGHLEAGQIQFSAHDTGRGVAFRIETWSRPGDRPSALVFDVLRVGKEVQLHMWTHFCLRAGDLSGGRVTDGVRVRTRRASWPPRVGGGAGARAGEGTAG
;
A
#
# COMPACT_ATOMS: atom_id res chain seq x y z
N MET A 1 15.58 -19.43 24.57
CA MET A 1 15.01 -18.45 23.63
C MET A 1 15.67 -18.69 22.29
N PRO A 2 15.03 -19.38 21.32
CA PRO A 2 15.68 -19.62 20.04
C PRO A 2 15.73 -18.32 19.24
N ASP A 3 16.89 -18.08 18.66
CA ASP A 3 17.28 -16.92 17.88
C ASP A 3 16.35 -16.71 16.65
N PHE A 4 15.72 -15.56 16.56
CA PHE A 4 14.77 -15.19 15.50
C PHE A 4 15.37 -14.20 14.48
N ALA A 5 16.69 -13.99 14.47
CA ALA A 5 17.29 -13.03 13.54
C ALA A 5 17.55 -13.59 12.12
N ALA A 6 17.00 -12.89 11.13
CA ALA A 6 17.62 -12.52 9.85
C ALA A 6 17.81 -13.54 8.70
N SER A 7 17.13 -14.70 8.68
CA SER A 7 17.04 -15.51 7.45
C SER A 7 15.65 -16.10 7.23
N PRO A 8 15.13 -16.09 5.99
CA PRO A 8 13.84 -16.70 5.68
C PRO A 8 13.85 -18.16 6.11
N ARG A 9 12.96 -18.51 7.05
CA ARG A 9 12.77 -19.90 7.45
C ARG A 9 12.05 -20.59 6.32
N ARG A 10 12.80 -21.36 5.54
CA ARG A 10 12.29 -22.16 4.44
C ARG A 10 11.70 -23.47 4.96
N HIS A 11 10.45 -23.72 4.61
CA HIS A 11 9.73 -24.96 4.85
C HIS A 11 9.49 -25.66 3.51
N PRO A 12 10.18 -26.78 3.22
CA PRO A 12 9.99 -27.51 1.97
C PRO A 12 8.65 -28.24 1.95
N PHE A 13 8.08 -28.41 0.76
CA PHE A 13 6.90 -29.26 0.57
C PHE A 13 7.24 -30.74 0.80
N ASP A 14 6.29 -31.49 1.34
CA ASP A 14 6.36 -32.95 1.41
C ASP A 14 5.95 -33.52 0.04
N LEU A 15 6.94 -33.74 -0.83
CA LEU A 15 6.73 -34.25 -2.18
C LEU A 15 6.65 -35.78 -2.14
N ASP A 16 5.43 -36.31 -2.03
CA ASP A 16 5.21 -37.75 -2.07
C ASP A 16 5.55 -38.31 -3.47
N PRO A 17 6.54 -39.23 -3.58
CA PRO A 17 6.97 -39.77 -4.87
C PRO A 17 5.84 -40.41 -5.68
N ARG A 18 4.81 -40.93 -5.00
CA ARG A 18 3.63 -41.54 -5.64
C ARG A 18 2.85 -40.56 -6.52
N PHE A 19 2.97 -39.26 -6.24
CA PHE A 19 2.22 -38.21 -6.93
C PHE A 19 3.08 -37.32 -7.83
N GLY A 20 4.38 -37.60 -7.99
CA GLY A 20 5.29 -36.75 -8.78
C GLY A 20 4.76 -36.41 -10.18
N ALA A 21 4.26 -37.40 -10.93
CA ALA A 21 3.67 -37.18 -12.26
C ALA A 21 2.41 -36.29 -12.24
N VAL A 22 1.64 -36.30 -11.14
CA VAL A 22 0.44 -35.46 -10.96
C VAL A 22 0.83 -34.01 -10.69
N LEU A 23 2.05 -33.74 -10.21
CA LEU A 23 2.52 -32.40 -9.88
C LEU A 23 3.19 -31.67 -11.08
N LEU A 24 3.67 -32.41 -12.09
CA LEU A 24 4.29 -31.84 -13.29
C LEU A 24 3.46 -30.76 -14.01
N PRO A 25 2.13 -30.93 -14.22
CA PRO A 25 1.31 -29.90 -14.87
C PRO A 25 1.22 -28.58 -14.09
N PHE A 26 1.56 -28.61 -12.79
CA PHE A 26 1.60 -27.43 -11.93
C PHE A 26 2.99 -26.78 -11.89
N GLY A 27 3.97 -27.34 -12.60
CA GLY A 27 5.33 -26.82 -12.69
C GLY A 27 6.24 -27.21 -11.53
N VAL A 28 5.89 -28.26 -10.78
CA VAL A 28 6.72 -28.80 -9.69
C VAL A 28 7.53 -29.96 -10.24
N CYS A 29 8.77 -29.67 -10.62
CA CYS A 29 9.69 -30.66 -11.20
C CYS A 29 10.81 -31.02 -10.22
N ASP A 30 11.21 -30.08 -9.36
CA ASP A 30 12.26 -30.22 -8.37
C ASP A 30 11.79 -29.77 -6.97
N PRO A 31 12.37 -30.27 -5.86
CA PRO A 31 12.06 -29.78 -4.51
C PRO A 31 12.20 -28.26 -4.33
N THR A 32 13.04 -27.60 -5.13
CA THR A 32 13.18 -26.13 -5.11
C THR A 32 11.97 -25.39 -5.70
N ASP A 33 11.13 -26.05 -6.50
CA ASP A 33 9.93 -25.46 -7.10
C ASP A 33 8.75 -25.37 -6.11
N ALA A 34 8.83 -26.02 -4.95
CA ALA A 34 7.78 -26.06 -3.95
C ALA A 34 8.32 -25.79 -2.54
N HIS A 35 8.16 -24.56 -2.06
CA HIS A 35 8.62 -24.15 -0.74
C HIS A 35 7.78 -23.01 -0.16
N VAL A 36 7.82 -22.90 1.16
CA VAL A 36 7.25 -21.77 1.91
C VAL A 36 8.39 -21.06 2.62
N ASP A 37 8.62 -19.81 2.30
CA ASP A 37 9.55 -18.94 3.01
C ASP A 37 8.74 -18.03 3.95
N LEU A 38 9.13 -17.98 5.22
CA LEU A 38 8.52 -17.12 6.23
C LEU A 38 9.61 -16.35 6.99
N ASP A 39 9.51 -15.02 6.98
CA ASP A 39 10.36 -14.06 7.70
C ASP A 39 9.53 -12.86 8.17
N ASP A 40 10.20 -11.86 8.73
CA ASP A 40 9.59 -10.61 9.20
C ASP A 40 8.92 -9.80 8.06
N ASP A 41 9.39 -9.95 6.82
CA ASP A 41 8.83 -9.25 5.66
C ASP A 41 7.52 -9.89 5.18
N GLY A 42 7.41 -11.22 5.25
CA GLY A 42 6.19 -11.90 4.86
C GLY A 42 6.27 -13.42 4.70
N LEU A 43 5.09 -13.98 4.41
CA LEU A 43 4.90 -15.34 3.93
C LEU A 43 4.96 -15.35 2.40
N ARG A 44 5.87 -16.15 1.84
CA ARG A 44 6.00 -16.40 0.41
C ARG A 44 5.87 -17.89 0.15
N VAL A 45 4.81 -18.29 -0.55
CA VAL A 45 4.59 -19.67 -0.96
C VAL A 45 4.85 -19.77 -2.45
N ARG A 46 5.71 -20.70 -2.84
CA ARG A 46 5.93 -21.09 -4.23
C ARG A 46 5.47 -22.53 -4.41
N PHE A 47 4.71 -22.78 -5.47
CA PHE A 47 4.30 -24.11 -5.89
C PHE A 47 4.27 -24.16 -7.41
N GLY A 48 5.43 -24.43 -8.01
CA GLY A 48 5.65 -24.43 -9.44
C GLY A 48 5.28 -23.08 -10.09
N HIS A 49 4.26 -23.09 -10.94
CA HIS A 49 3.76 -21.89 -11.62
C HIS A 49 3.00 -20.92 -10.69
N PHE A 50 2.60 -21.38 -9.51
CA PHE A 50 1.77 -20.62 -8.58
C PHE A 50 2.63 -20.00 -7.49
N SER A 51 2.25 -18.79 -7.10
CA SER A 51 2.87 -18.12 -5.97
C SER A 51 1.85 -17.31 -5.19
N LEU A 52 2.07 -17.24 -3.88
CA LEU A 52 1.29 -16.44 -2.97
C LEU A 52 2.28 -15.64 -2.12
N VAL A 53 2.08 -14.34 -2.04
CA VAL A 53 2.88 -13.44 -1.21
C VAL A 53 1.95 -12.62 -0.34
N THR A 54 2.22 -12.61 0.95
CA THR A 54 1.45 -11.79 1.90
C THR A 54 2.32 -11.38 3.08
N PRO A 55 2.19 -10.13 3.58
CA PRO A 55 2.99 -9.70 4.73
C PRO A 55 2.55 -10.44 6.00
N VAL A 56 3.44 -10.60 6.97
CA VAL A 56 3.16 -11.32 8.23
C VAL A 56 1.99 -10.73 9.01
N ARG A 57 1.78 -9.41 8.93
CA ARG A 57 0.60 -8.73 9.50
C ARG A 57 -0.74 -9.15 8.90
N ASN A 58 -0.75 -9.87 7.78
CA ASN A 58 -1.98 -10.40 7.19
C ASN A 58 -2.31 -11.82 7.67
N LEU A 59 -1.46 -12.45 8.49
CA LEU A 59 -1.67 -13.79 9.02
C LEU A 59 -2.65 -13.75 10.20
N ALA A 60 -3.80 -14.41 10.07
CA ALA A 60 -4.81 -14.50 11.12
C ALA A 60 -4.60 -15.70 12.06
N GLY A 61 -3.79 -16.67 11.64
CA GLY A 61 -3.46 -17.87 12.38
C GLY A 61 -3.28 -19.07 11.46
N ALA A 62 -2.87 -20.20 12.02
CA ALA A 62 -2.70 -21.45 11.30
C ALA A 62 -3.06 -22.64 12.17
N GLN A 63 -3.41 -23.75 11.52
CA GLN A 63 -3.69 -25.01 12.18
C GLN A 63 -3.19 -26.18 11.33
N VAL A 64 -2.77 -27.26 11.97
CA VAL A 64 -2.49 -28.51 11.27
C VAL A 64 -3.82 -29.13 10.84
N THR A 65 -3.89 -29.59 9.60
CA THR A 65 -5.08 -30.19 8.99
C THR A 65 -4.69 -31.44 8.23
N GLY A 66 -5.64 -32.37 8.10
CA GLY A 66 -5.44 -33.68 7.50
C GLY A 66 -6.05 -34.79 8.36
N PRO A 67 -6.05 -36.04 7.90
CA PRO A 67 -5.63 -36.47 6.56
C PRO A 67 -6.63 -36.06 5.46
N PHE A 68 -6.13 -35.91 4.23
CA PHE A 68 -6.93 -35.46 3.10
C PHE A 68 -7.27 -36.59 2.13
N ARG A 69 -8.39 -36.46 1.42
CA ARG A 69 -8.67 -37.30 0.25
C ARG A 69 -7.81 -36.83 -0.93
N ALA A 70 -7.10 -37.73 -1.60
CA ALA A 70 -6.21 -37.42 -2.74
C ALA A 70 -6.85 -36.51 -3.79
N ALA A 71 -8.10 -36.79 -4.17
CA ALA A 71 -8.86 -36.00 -5.15
C ALA A 71 -9.09 -34.52 -4.73
N LYS A 72 -8.98 -34.20 -3.44
CA LYS A 72 -9.19 -32.85 -2.88
C LYS A 72 -7.89 -32.14 -2.51
N ALA A 73 -6.77 -32.84 -2.40
CA ALA A 73 -5.52 -32.29 -1.87
C ALA A 73 -4.40 -32.13 -2.89
N LEU A 74 -4.33 -32.93 -3.96
CA LEU A 74 -3.17 -32.92 -4.87
C LEU A 74 -3.25 -31.82 -5.93
N GLY A 75 -2.17 -31.05 -6.06
CA GLY A 75 -2.01 -29.93 -7.00
C GLY A 75 -2.44 -28.58 -6.42
N ALA A 76 -2.58 -27.59 -7.30
CA ALA A 76 -3.11 -26.27 -6.96
C ALA A 76 -4.65 -26.26 -7.13
N ARG A 77 -5.40 -26.16 -6.03
CA ARG A 77 -6.87 -26.30 -6.03
C ARG A 77 -7.58 -25.20 -5.25
N LEU A 78 -8.80 -24.90 -5.67
CA LEU A 78 -9.75 -24.07 -4.93
C LEU A 78 -10.61 -24.96 -4.01
N SER A 79 -10.64 -24.65 -2.71
CA SER A 79 -11.65 -25.14 -1.78
C SER A 79 -12.92 -24.31 -1.95
N LEU A 80 -14.01 -24.92 -2.41
CA LEU A 80 -15.29 -24.23 -2.59
C LEU A 80 -16.01 -23.95 -1.25
N ALA A 81 -15.75 -24.74 -0.21
CA ALA A 81 -16.37 -24.58 1.10
C ALA A 81 -15.93 -23.28 1.79
N ASP A 82 -14.61 -23.03 1.79
CA ASP A 82 -14.02 -21.90 2.52
C ASP A 82 -13.39 -20.85 1.59
N ARG A 83 -13.53 -21.01 0.27
CA ARG A 83 -12.84 -20.22 -0.79
C ARG A 83 -11.30 -20.24 -0.69
N GLY A 84 -10.75 -21.10 0.17
CA GLY A 84 -9.31 -21.25 0.37
C GLY A 84 -8.61 -21.85 -0.86
N VAL A 85 -7.30 -21.70 -0.94
CA VAL A 85 -6.46 -22.37 -1.93
C VAL A 85 -5.70 -23.52 -1.26
N THR A 86 -5.51 -24.62 -1.97
CA THR A 86 -4.67 -25.73 -1.54
C THR A 86 -3.52 -25.87 -2.52
N PHE A 87 -2.31 -25.89 -1.99
CA PHE A 87 -1.12 -26.39 -2.67
C PHE A 87 -0.76 -27.68 -1.96
N GLY A 88 -1.01 -28.82 -2.61
CA GLY A 88 -0.75 -30.11 -1.98
C GLY A 88 0.03 -31.06 -2.86
N SER A 89 0.98 -31.72 -2.23
CA SER A 89 1.88 -32.72 -2.79
C SER A 89 1.82 -34.05 -2.03
N THR A 90 1.10 -34.09 -0.92
CA THR A 90 0.80 -35.29 -0.12
C THR A 90 -0.66 -35.26 0.37
N THR A 91 -1.10 -36.36 0.96
CA THR A 91 -2.44 -36.51 1.55
C THR A 91 -2.42 -36.65 3.07
N GLU A 92 -1.24 -36.78 3.69
CA GLU A 92 -1.14 -37.11 5.11
C GLU A 92 -1.54 -35.94 6.01
N ARG A 93 -0.92 -34.78 5.80
CA ARG A 93 -1.13 -33.58 6.61
C ARG A 93 -0.62 -32.34 5.91
N GLY A 94 -1.10 -31.18 6.37
CA GLY A 94 -0.65 -29.88 5.91
C GLY A 94 -1.02 -28.77 6.90
N ALA A 95 -0.43 -27.59 6.71
CA ALA A 95 -0.75 -26.40 7.47
C ALA A 95 -1.83 -25.60 6.73
N CYS A 96 -2.98 -25.39 7.37
CA CYS A 96 -4.00 -24.46 6.89
C CYS A 96 -3.76 -23.10 7.55
N ILE A 97 -3.32 -22.14 6.75
CA ILE A 97 -3.02 -20.77 7.15
C ILE A 97 -4.21 -19.88 6.77
N ARG A 98 -4.69 -19.09 7.71
CA ARG A 98 -5.80 -18.14 7.52
C ARG A 98 -5.28 -16.71 7.43
N PHE A 99 -5.96 -15.87 6.67
CA PHE A 99 -5.59 -14.48 6.45
C PHE A 99 -6.65 -13.50 6.94
N HIS A 100 -6.22 -12.34 7.42
CA HIS A 100 -7.12 -11.23 7.73
C HIS A 100 -7.75 -10.65 6.46
N ARG A 101 -6.99 -10.60 5.35
CA ARG A 101 -7.45 -10.15 4.03
C ARG A 101 -7.22 -11.24 2.98
N PRO A 102 -8.21 -11.54 2.13
CA PRO A 102 -8.05 -12.50 1.05
C PRO A 102 -6.92 -12.13 0.07
N VAL A 103 -6.05 -13.09 -0.23
CA VAL A 103 -4.84 -12.92 -1.06
C VAL A 103 -4.99 -13.61 -2.42
N PRO A 104 -4.44 -13.06 -3.51
CA PRO A 104 -4.37 -13.76 -4.79
C PRO A 104 -3.35 -14.92 -4.71
N ALA A 105 -3.63 -16.03 -5.40
CA ALA A 105 -2.73 -17.19 -5.41
C ALA A 105 -2.78 -18.01 -6.71
N LEU A 106 -3.98 -18.24 -7.25
CA LEU A 106 -4.19 -19.11 -8.43
C LEU A 106 -4.28 -18.36 -9.75
N ASP A 107 -4.47 -17.04 -9.72
CA ASP A 107 -4.76 -16.25 -10.90
C ASP A 107 -3.69 -15.16 -11.11
N PRO A 108 -2.96 -15.16 -12.24
CA PRO A 108 -2.03 -14.09 -12.59
C PRO A 108 -2.70 -12.71 -12.67
N LEU A 109 -3.99 -12.65 -12.98
CA LEU A 109 -4.75 -11.39 -13.05
C LEU A 109 -5.26 -10.93 -11.67
N GLY A 110 -5.22 -11.81 -10.65
CA GLY A 110 -5.55 -11.50 -9.26
C GLY A 110 -7.04 -11.31 -8.96
N ALA A 111 -7.93 -11.81 -9.81
CA ALA A 111 -9.38 -11.71 -9.61
C ALA A 111 -9.89 -12.67 -8.52
N LEU A 112 -9.29 -13.85 -8.42
CA LEU A 112 -9.58 -14.83 -7.37
C LEU A 112 -8.71 -14.58 -6.14
N ARG A 113 -9.36 -14.38 -4.99
CA ARG A 113 -8.70 -14.16 -3.70
C ARG A 113 -9.15 -15.17 -2.67
N HIS A 114 -8.20 -15.63 -1.87
CA HIS A 114 -8.38 -16.74 -0.94
C HIS A 114 -8.20 -16.26 0.49
N PRO A 115 -9.17 -16.53 1.39
CA PRO A 115 -9.07 -16.17 2.81
C PRO A 115 -8.13 -17.09 3.60
N GLY A 116 -7.65 -18.18 2.99
CA GLY A 116 -6.65 -19.06 3.56
C GLY A 116 -5.96 -19.90 2.50
N VAL A 117 -4.80 -20.46 2.86
CA VAL A 117 -4.04 -21.41 2.06
C VAL A 117 -3.74 -22.66 2.87
N THR A 118 -3.90 -23.83 2.25
CA THR A 118 -3.43 -25.10 2.79
C THR A 118 -2.17 -25.49 2.04
N VAL A 119 -1.07 -25.72 2.77
CA VAL A 119 0.22 -26.16 2.21
C VAL A 119 0.64 -27.48 2.86
N THR A 120 1.06 -28.44 2.07
CA THR A 120 1.54 -29.73 2.58
C THR A 120 3.07 -29.74 2.70
N VAL A 121 3.58 -29.07 3.73
CA VAL A 121 5.02 -29.03 4.06
C VAL A 121 5.45 -30.27 4.84
N ALA A 122 6.75 -30.59 4.81
CA ALA A 122 7.32 -31.74 5.52
C ALA A 122 7.09 -31.68 7.04
N GLU A 123 7.17 -30.49 7.63
CA GLU A 123 6.99 -30.23 9.06
C GLU A 123 5.88 -29.18 9.32
N PRO A 124 4.59 -29.55 9.17
CA PRO A 124 3.48 -28.60 9.27
C PRO A 124 3.34 -28.00 10.67
N GLU A 125 3.71 -28.73 11.73
CA GLU A 125 3.71 -28.24 13.11
C GLU A 125 4.67 -27.05 13.29
N ARG A 126 5.86 -27.13 12.68
CA ARG A 126 6.85 -26.03 12.73
C ARG A 126 6.34 -24.80 12.01
N LEU A 127 5.73 -24.97 10.84
CA LEU A 127 5.15 -23.86 10.08
C LEU A 127 3.98 -23.22 10.83
N VAL A 128 3.09 -24.04 11.41
CA VAL A 128 1.96 -23.55 12.22
C VAL A 128 2.46 -22.74 13.43
N ALA A 129 3.44 -23.25 14.17
CA ALA A 129 4.02 -22.53 15.31
C ALA A 129 4.64 -21.18 14.89
N ALA A 130 5.35 -21.15 13.77
CA ALA A 130 5.93 -19.91 13.25
C ALA A 130 4.85 -18.90 12.81
N VAL A 131 3.80 -19.36 12.12
CA VAL A 131 2.68 -18.49 11.72
C VAL A 131 1.90 -17.98 12.93
N GLU A 132 1.63 -18.82 13.92
CA GLU A 132 0.93 -18.43 15.14
C GLU A 132 1.71 -17.39 15.96
N HIS A 133 3.05 -17.43 15.94
CA HIS A 133 3.90 -16.40 16.56
C HIS A 133 3.60 -15.01 15.98
N TYR A 134 3.70 -14.86 14.65
CA TYR A 134 3.40 -13.59 13.97
C TYR A 134 1.92 -13.19 14.08
N ALA A 135 1.00 -14.17 13.99
CA ALA A 135 -0.44 -13.91 14.09
C ALA A 135 -0.84 -13.44 15.49
N THR A 136 -0.15 -13.87 16.54
CA THR A 136 -0.38 -13.41 17.92
C THR A 136 0.06 -11.97 18.09
N GLN A 137 1.25 -11.61 17.60
CA GLN A 137 1.74 -10.22 17.62
C GLN A 137 0.77 -9.29 16.85
N THR A 138 0.31 -9.73 15.69
CA THR A 138 -0.66 -8.99 14.86
C THR A 138 -2.03 -8.88 15.54
N ARG A 139 -2.50 -9.91 16.24
CA ARG A 139 -3.79 -9.87 16.97
C ARG A 139 -3.77 -8.84 18.09
N LEU A 140 -2.65 -8.66 18.79
CA LEU A 140 -2.54 -7.67 19.87
C LEU A 140 -2.72 -6.23 19.35
N THR A 141 -2.26 -5.93 18.12
CA THR A 141 -2.47 -4.62 17.48
C THR A 141 -3.84 -4.53 16.80
N THR A 142 -4.32 -5.60 16.18
CA THR A 142 -5.55 -5.62 15.36
C THR A 142 -6.84 -5.71 16.20
N ALA A 143 -6.85 -6.46 17.31
CA ALA A 143 -8.06 -6.73 18.11
C ALA A 143 -8.68 -5.47 18.77
N ARG A 144 -7.97 -4.34 18.78
CA ARG A 144 -8.47 -3.04 19.28
C ARG A 144 -9.36 -2.30 18.26
N ARG A 145 -9.91 -2.96 17.23
CA ARG A 145 -10.53 -2.28 16.08
C ARG A 145 -11.67 -3.06 15.40
N SER A 146 -12.66 -2.30 14.91
CA SER A 146 -13.76 -2.78 14.08
C SER A 146 -13.33 -3.05 12.64
N GLU A 147 -14.11 -3.87 11.92
CA GLU A 147 -13.84 -4.31 10.55
C GLU A 147 -13.53 -3.17 9.57
N PRO A 148 -12.68 -3.43 8.54
CA PRO A 148 -12.33 -2.44 7.54
C PRO A 148 -13.57 -1.92 6.82
N THR A 149 -13.56 -0.64 6.41
CA THR A 149 -14.68 -0.04 5.67
C THR A 149 -14.97 -0.88 4.42
N PRO A 150 -16.20 -1.44 4.27
CA PRO A 150 -16.56 -2.26 3.14
C PRO A 150 -16.35 -1.50 1.84
N GLN A 151 -15.66 -2.12 0.89
CA GLN A 151 -15.48 -1.55 -0.42
C GLN A 151 -16.54 -2.09 -1.38
N PRO A 152 -17.06 -1.28 -2.33
CA PRO A 152 -17.97 -1.79 -3.35
C PRO A 152 -17.31 -2.91 -4.15
N GLY A 153 -18.08 -3.96 -4.44
CA GLY A 153 -17.63 -5.11 -5.22
C GLY A 153 -17.23 -4.75 -6.66
N PRO A 154 -16.51 -5.62 -7.37
CA PRO A 154 -15.96 -5.34 -8.71
C PRO A 154 -17.01 -4.90 -9.73
N VAL A 155 -18.21 -5.49 -9.70
CA VAL A 155 -19.33 -5.12 -10.59
C VAL A 155 -19.85 -3.71 -10.30
N ALA A 156 -20.01 -3.34 -9.03
CA ALA A 156 -20.44 -2.00 -8.63
C ALA A 156 -19.40 -0.94 -9.00
N ARG A 157 -18.10 -1.27 -8.91
CA ARG A 157 -17.00 -0.42 -9.37
C ARG A 157 -17.07 -0.18 -10.88
N ALA A 158 -17.23 -1.23 -11.68
CA ALA A 158 -17.32 -1.11 -13.14
C ALA A 158 -18.53 -0.27 -13.59
N GLY A 159 -19.71 -0.52 -13.01
CA GLY A 159 -20.93 0.22 -13.33
C GLY A 159 -20.84 1.70 -12.98
N ALA A 160 -20.13 2.06 -11.91
CA ALA A 160 -19.90 3.44 -11.52
C ALA A 160 -18.89 4.15 -12.44
N VAL A 161 -17.85 3.47 -12.94
CA VAL A 161 -16.92 3.99 -13.96
C VAL A 161 -17.65 4.29 -15.29
N LEU A 162 -18.63 3.47 -15.66
CA LEU A 162 -19.44 3.68 -16.88
C LEU A 162 -20.37 4.89 -16.81
N ARG A 163 -20.85 5.27 -15.61
CA ARG A 163 -21.74 6.44 -15.39
C ARG A 163 -20.99 7.76 -15.21
N TYR A 164 -19.66 7.70 -15.26
CA TYR A 164 -18.75 8.71 -14.75
C TYR A 164 -18.33 9.90 -15.67
N PRO A 165 -18.50 9.89 -17.02
CA PRO A 165 -17.74 10.82 -17.85
C PRO A 165 -18.27 12.28 -17.86
N ALA A 166 -19.57 12.54 -17.68
CA ALA A 166 -20.13 13.88 -17.92
C ALA A 166 -19.80 14.92 -16.83
N GLY A 167 -19.86 14.53 -15.55
CA GLY A 167 -19.60 15.43 -14.42
C GLY A 167 -18.12 15.76 -14.21
N LEU A 168 -17.23 14.78 -14.48
CA LEU A 168 -15.79 14.96 -14.35
C LEU A 168 -15.23 15.84 -15.47
N ALA A 169 -15.71 15.71 -16.71
CA ALA A 169 -15.24 16.55 -17.82
C ALA A 169 -15.52 18.04 -17.55
N LEU A 170 -16.71 18.38 -17.04
CA LEU A 170 -17.07 19.76 -16.69
C LEU A 170 -16.27 20.29 -15.49
N THR A 171 -16.07 19.46 -14.46
CA THR A 171 -15.34 19.85 -13.25
C THR A 171 -13.84 19.98 -13.54
N ALA A 172 -13.24 19.00 -14.22
CA ALA A 172 -11.86 19.04 -14.68
C ALA A 172 -11.60 20.23 -15.62
N THR A 173 -12.49 20.55 -16.55
CA THR A 173 -12.31 21.71 -17.44
C THR A 173 -12.33 23.04 -16.68
N ARG A 174 -13.21 23.20 -15.68
CA ARG A 174 -13.23 24.38 -14.80
C ARG A 174 -11.99 24.46 -13.91
N TYR A 175 -11.49 23.32 -13.46
CA TYR A 175 -10.33 23.21 -12.59
C TYR A 175 -9.01 23.48 -13.33
N LEU A 176 -8.83 22.85 -14.50
CA LEU A 176 -7.65 22.97 -15.37
C LEU A 176 -7.45 24.40 -15.89
N ARG A 177 -8.53 25.17 -16.08
CA ARG A 177 -8.48 26.56 -16.55
C ARG A 177 -8.19 27.59 -15.45
N ARG A 178 -8.17 27.20 -14.18
CA ARG A 178 -8.06 28.13 -13.03
C ARG A 178 -6.81 27.94 -12.18
N LEU A 179 -5.97 26.95 -12.47
CA LEU A 179 -4.78 26.73 -11.65
C LEU A 179 -3.65 27.69 -12.06
N PRO A 180 -2.97 28.32 -11.09
CA PRO A 180 -1.75 29.08 -11.35
C PRO A 180 -0.66 28.20 -11.99
N HIS A 181 0.44 28.84 -12.38
CA HIS A 181 1.62 28.16 -12.89
C HIS A 181 2.04 26.98 -11.99
N VAL A 182 2.20 25.79 -12.57
CA VAL A 182 2.71 24.60 -11.90
C VAL A 182 4.06 24.25 -12.52
N ASP A 183 5.14 24.49 -11.77
CA ASP A 183 6.49 24.08 -12.16
C ASP A 183 6.64 22.58 -11.85
N ARG A 184 6.88 21.77 -12.89
CA ARG A 184 6.94 20.30 -12.79
C ARG A 184 8.31 19.80 -13.23
N ALA A 185 8.92 18.94 -12.42
CA ALA A 185 10.09 18.15 -12.82
C ALA A 185 9.93 16.69 -12.38
N GLU A 186 10.42 15.76 -13.20
CA GLU A 186 10.41 14.32 -12.93
C GLU A 186 11.82 13.74 -13.15
N ASP A 187 12.32 13.01 -12.16
CA ASP A 187 13.63 12.38 -12.15
C ASP A 187 13.55 10.90 -11.74
N THR A 188 14.63 10.16 -12.01
CA THR A 188 14.76 8.77 -11.54
C THR A 188 15.04 8.74 -10.04
N GLY A 189 14.24 7.99 -9.29
CA GLY A 189 14.38 7.81 -7.85
C GLY A 189 15.16 6.55 -7.47
N ASP A 190 15.51 6.45 -6.19
CA ASP A 190 16.29 5.36 -5.60
C ASP A 190 15.80 4.99 -4.19
N ALA A 191 16.58 4.23 -3.42
CA ALA A 191 16.21 3.81 -2.07
C ALA A 191 16.03 4.96 -1.07
N SER A 192 16.59 6.16 -1.32
CA SER A 192 16.37 7.36 -0.50
C SER A 192 14.96 7.94 -0.63
N ASP A 193 14.22 7.54 -1.67
CA ASP A 193 12.84 7.95 -1.92
C ASP A 193 11.81 7.05 -1.21
N LEU A 194 12.24 6.17 -0.29
CA LEU A 194 11.34 5.36 0.53
C LEU A 194 10.60 6.23 1.57
N PRO A 195 9.34 5.89 1.91
CA PRO A 195 8.63 6.64 2.94
C PRO A 195 9.28 6.42 4.31
N PRO A 196 9.13 7.38 5.24
CA PRO A 196 9.58 7.21 6.62
C PRO A 196 8.97 5.97 7.28
N PRO A 197 9.68 5.35 8.24
CA PRO A 197 9.22 4.15 8.92
C PRO A 197 7.92 4.43 9.68
N LEU A 198 7.04 3.43 9.69
CA LEU A 198 5.77 3.49 10.40
C LEU A 198 5.99 3.11 11.86
N PRO A 199 5.40 3.82 12.85
CA PRO A 199 5.49 3.42 14.24
C PRO A 199 4.84 2.04 14.44
N GLU A 200 5.52 1.12 15.12
CA GLU A 200 5.09 -0.28 15.27
C GLU A 200 3.67 -0.42 15.84
N GLU A 201 3.31 0.47 16.76
CA GLU A 201 1.97 0.52 17.39
C GLU A 201 0.82 0.78 16.41
N PHE A 202 1.10 1.36 15.23
CA PHE A 202 0.12 1.61 14.17
C PHE A 202 0.25 0.68 12.98
N VAL A 203 1.16 -0.29 13.02
CA VAL A 203 1.29 -1.33 11.99
C VAL A 203 0.39 -2.52 12.34
N ASP A 204 -0.70 -2.67 11.60
CA ASP A 204 -1.64 -3.78 11.76
C ASP A 204 -2.11 -4.36 10.42
N ALA A 205 -2.96 -5.38 10.47
CA ALA A 205 -3.47 -6.10 9.31
C ALA A 205 -4.21 -5.21 8.28
N HIS A 206 -4.69 -4.03 8.68
CA HIS A 206 -5.42 -3.12 7.82
C HIS A 206 -4.52 -2.11 7.11
N LEU A 207 -3.27 -1.94 7.52
CA LEU A 207 -2.35 -1.01 6.87
C LEU A 207 -1.92 -1.55 5.50
N LYS A 208 -1.91 -0.68 4.50
CA LYS A 208 -1.50 -0.99 3.12
C LYS A 208 -0.20 -0.24 2.79
N THR A 209 0.92 -0.85 3.12
CA THR A 209 2.26 -0.24 2.94
C THR A 209 2.67 -0.21 1.48
N VAL A 210 3.63 0.66 1.11
CA VAL A 210 4.21 0.69 -0.24
C VAL A 210 4.65 -0.69 -0.74
N GLY A 211 5.13 -1.59 0.12
CA GLY A 211 5.55 -2.95 -0.28
C GLY A 211 4.42 -3.80 -0.87
N GLU A 212 3.18 -3.57 -0.46
CA GLU A 212 1.98 -4.28 -0.97
C GLU A 212 1.46 -3.72 -2.29
N GLY A 213 2.00 -2.59 -2.75
CA GLY A 213 1.65 -2.00 -4.03
C GLY A 213 2.18 -2.81 -5.22
N SER A 214 1.83 -2.36 -6.40
CA SER A 214 2.27 -2.89 -7.69
C SER A 214 2.91 -1.79 -8.52
N GLY A 215 3.83 -2.16 -9.42
CA GLY A 215 4.52 -1.18 -10.26
C GLY A 215 5.57 -0.34 -9.50
N PRO A 216 6.06 0.75 -10.13
CA PRO A 216 7.10 1.61 -9.58
C PRO A 216 6.61 2.47 -8.41
N LEU A 217 7.52 2.85 -7.53
CA LEU A 217 7.27 3.84 -6.47
C LEU A 217 7.29 5.25 -7.06
N LEU A 218 6.29 6.05 -6.70
CA LEU A 218 6.22 7.46 -7.00
C LEU A 218 6.36 8.25 -5.70
N HIS A 219 7.48 8.95 -5.57
CA HIS A 219 7.71 9.91 -4.50
C HIS A 219 7.50 11.31 -5.07
N ARG A 220 6.51 12.05 -4.57
CA ARG A 220 6.16 13.39 -5.08
C ARG A 220 6.15 14.41 -3.96
N ILE A 221 6.74 15.57 -4.24
CA ILE A 221 6.76 16.70 -3.33
C ILE A 221 6.06 17.86 -4.03
N PHE A 222 4.98 18.34 -3.43
CA PHE A 222 4.24 19.54 -3.80
C PHE A 222 4.60 20.63 -2.80
N THR A 223 5.09 21.76 -3.27
CA THR A 223 5.48 22.88 -2.41
C THR A 223 4.82 24.16 -2.91
N VAL A 224 4.27 24.94 -1.98
CA VAL A 224 3.83 26.32 -2.22
C VAL A 224 4.52 27.22 -1.21
N ASP A 225 5.07 28.32 -1.71
CA ASP A 225 5.70 29.35 -0.89
C ASP A 225 4.74 30.53 -0.77
N VAL A 226 4.53 30.98 0.47
CA VAL A 226 3.56 32.03 0.81
C VAL A 226 4.27 33.15 1.54
N ARG A 227 4.26 34.34 0.95
CA ARG A 227 4.82 35.55 1.57
C ARG A 227 3.78 36.29 2.39
N ASP A 228 4.26 37.06 3.36
CA ASP A 228 3.42 37.93 4.21
C ASP A 228 2.28 37.14 4.88
N SER A 229 2.57 35.90 5.29
CA SER A 229 1.63 35.06 6.03
C SER A 229 1.27 35.71 7.36
N GLY A 230 -0.02 35.72 7.71
CA GLY A 230 -0.49 36.15 9.03
C GLY A 230 -0.33 35.07 10.09
N LEU A 231 0.06 33.85 9.70
CA LEU A 231 0.26 32.69 10.56
C LEU A 231 1.68 32.17 10.45
N ASP A 232 2.23 31.66 11.55
CA ASP A 232 3.40 30.78 11.51
C ASP A 232 3.01 29.36 11.05
N ALA A 233 4.00 28.50 10.86
CA ALA A 233 3.82 27.13 10.38
C ALA A 233 2.93 26.29 11.30
N ALA A 234 3.07 26.44 12.62
CA ALA A 234 2.28 25.68 13.59
C ALA A 234 0.81 26.11 13.56
N ALA A 235 0.55 27.41 13.59
CA ALA A 235 -0.80 27.98 13.52
C ALA A 235 -1.49 27.68 12.18
N LEU A 236 -0.75 27.69 11.06
CA LEU A 236 -1.27 27.22 9.77
C LEU A 236 -1.64 25.74 9.84
N MET A 237 -0.77 24.89 10.40
CA MET A 237 -1.03 23.46 10.49
C MET A 237 -2.23 23.14 11.39
N ASP A 238 -2.38 23.85 12.50
CA ASP A 238 -3.56 23.74 13.38
C ASP A 238 -4.85 24.13 12.64
N ARG A 239 -4.80 25.20 11.84
CA ARG A 239 -5.95 25.63 11.02
C ARG A 239 -6.31 24.61 9.94
N VAL A 240 -5.33 23.95 9.32
CA VAL A 240 -5.56 22.85 8.37
C VAL A 240 -6.12 21.62 9.08
N CYS A 241 -5.59 21.27 10.26
CA CYS A 241 -6.04 20.10 11.03
C CYS A 241 -7.45 20.28 11.63
N ALA A 242 -7.86 21.50 11.92
CA ALA A 242 -9.21 21.79 12.42
C ALA A 242 -10.30 21.39 11.41
N ASP A 243 -10.03 21.57 10.12
CA ASP A 243 -10.92 21.19 9.04
C ASP A 243 -10.17 20.96 7.72
N LEU A 244 -9.89 19.68 7.42
CA LEU A 244 -9.19 19.27 6.20
C LEU A 244 -9.96 19.65 4.92
N ASP A 245 -11.29 19.73 4.98
CA ASP A 245 -12.13 20.04 3.81
C ASP A 245 -11.99 21.51 3.38
N ARG A 246 -11.51 22.40 4.26
CA ARG A 246 -11.20 23.80 3.91
C ARG A 246 -10.00 23.94 3.00
N ALA A 247 -9.04 23.03 3.12
CA ALA A 247 -7.90 22.96 2.22
C ALA A 247 -8.21 22.09 1.01
N ALA A 248 -9.09 21.09 1.14
CA ALA A 248 -9.52 20.26 0.03
C ALA A 248 -10.38 21.04 -0.99
N PRO A 249 -10.36 20.64 -2.27
CA PRO A 249 -11.40 21.04 -3.21
C PRO A 249 -12.72 20.32 -2.89
N SER A 250 -13.54 20.94 -2.04
CA SER A 250 -14.78 20.35 -1.49
C SER A 250 -15.78 19.82 -2.52
N GLU A 251 -15.76 20.34 -3.74
CA GLU A 251 -16.62 19.90 -4.86
C GLU A 251 -16.28 18.49 -5.35
N VAL A 252 -15.06 18.01 -5.05
CA VAL A 252 -14.56 16.72 -5.52
C VAL A 252 -14.05 15.83 -4.41
N VAL A 253 -13.57 16.37 -3.30
CA VAL A 253 -12.91 15.61 -2.24
C VAL A 253 -13.46 16.01 -0.88
N THR A 254 -13.87 15.02 -0.09
CA THR A 254 -14.21 15.23 1.33
C THR A 254 -13.51 14.22 2.23
N PHE A 255 -13.02 14.69 3.37
CA PHE A 255 -12.34 13.92 4.39
C PHE A 255 -13.34 13.57 5.49
N ARG A 256 -13.93 12.37 5.42
CA ARG A 256 -14.86 11.92 6.47
C ARG A 256 -14.14 11.13 7.54
N LYS A 257 -14.08 11.70 8.75
CA LYS A 257 -13.57 11.00 9.92
C LYS A 257 -14.45 9.79 10.26
N LYS A 258 -13.82 8.63 10.47
CA LYS A 258 -14.46 7.36 10.87
C LYS A 258 -14.14 6.98 12.31
N ARG A 259 -12.94 7.34 12.79
CA ARG A 259 -12.48 7.07 14.15
C ARG A 259 -11.73 8.28 14.68
N GLY A 260 -11.95 8.59 15.96
CA GLY A 260 -11.36 9.73 16.65
C GLY A 260 -12.39 10.82 16.98
N ARG A 261 -11.96 11.84 17.72
CA ARG A 261 -12.81 12.99 18.07
C ARG A 261 -12.94 13.94 16.88
N LEU A 262 -14.12 14.45 16.59
CA LEU A 262 -14.31 15.43 15.51
C LEU A 262 -13.57 16.74 15.83
N GLY A 263 -13.08 17.44 14.79
CA GLY A 263 -12.41 18.74 14.92
C GLY A 263 -10.93 18.71 15.29
N GLU A 264 -10.34 17.52 15.42
CA GLU A 264 -8.89 17.35 15.65
C GLU A 264 -8.31 16.31 14.67
N VAL A 265 -6.99 16.31 14.48
CA VAL A 265 -6.25 15.25 13.79
C VAL A 265 -5.23 14.70 14.79
N ALA A 266 -5.51 13.51 15.31
CA ALA A 266 -4.68 12.81 16.29
C ALA A 266 -4.17 11.48 15.73
N VAL A 267 -3.03 11.02 16.24
CA VAL A 267 -2.45 9.74 15.81
C VAL A 267 -3.39 8.59 16.14
N GLY A 268 -3.59 7.68 15.18
CA GLY A 268 -4.54 6.57 15.27
C GLY A 268 -5.93 6.87 14.69
N ASP A 269 -6.25 8.15 14.43
CA ASP A 269 -7.51 8.54 13.79
C ASP A 269 -7.62 7.96 12.38
N GLU A 270 -8.86 7.73 11.95
CA GLU A 270 -9.15 7.21 10.62
C GLU A 270 -10.04 8.16 9.85
N TYR A 271 -9.72 8.29 8.57
CA TYR A 271 -10.50 9.05 7.62
C TYR A 271 -10.81 8.18 6.42
N VAL A 272 -11.94 8.46 5.78
CA VAL A 272 -12.22 8.05 4.42
C VAL A 272 -12.19 9.30 3.55
N VAL A 273 -11.21 9.34 2.65
CA VAL A 273 -11.13 10.35 1.60
C VAL A 273 -12.10 9.95 0.49
N HIS A 274 -13.23 10.62 0.42
CA HIS A 274 -14.19 10.46 -0.65
C HIS A 274 -13.75 11.31 -1.82
N MET A 275 -13.23 10.68 -2.86
CA MET A 275 -13.06 11.29 -4.17
C MET A 275 -14.37 11.14 -4.96
N PRO A 276 -14.59 11.83 -6.08
CA PRO A 276 -15.85 11.71 -6.81
C PRO A 276 -16.03 10.31 -7.39
N ALA A 277 -14.98 9.46 -7.32
CA ALA A 277 -14.83 8.17 -7.97
C ALA A 277 -15.46 7.04 -7.15
N PRO A 278 -15.74 5.84 -7.73
CA PRO A 278 -16.37 4.73 -7.00
C PRO A 278 -15.53 4.11 -5.88
N TRP A 279 -14.45 4.77 -5.48
CA TRP A 279 -13.49 4.28 -4.51
C TRP A 279 -13.38 5.26 -3.36
N SER A 280 -13.44 4.70 -2.16
CA SER A 280 -13.13 5.39 -0.92
C SER A 280 -11.63 5.21 -0.64
N GLY A 281 -10.93 6.27 -0.26
CA GLY A 281 -9.54 6.22 0.18
C GLY A 281 -9.44 6.16 1.71
N PRO A 282 -9.56 4.98 2.35
CA PRO A 282 -9.41 4.89 3.79
C PRO A 282 -7.94 5.10 4.18
N VAL A 283 -7.72 5.99 5.15
CA VAL A 283 -6.39 6.36 5.64
C VAL A 283 -6.38 6.44 7.16
N ARG A 284 -5.20 6.28 7.75
CA ARG A 284 -4.97 6.43 9.19
C ARG A 284 -3.90 7.48 9.44
N VAL A 285 -4.10 8.33 10.45
CA VAL A 285 -3.06 9.23 10.95
C VAL A 285 -2.00 8.39 11.66
N VAL A 286 -0.78 8.38 11.14
CA VAL A 286 0.37 7.64 11.70
C VAL A 286 1.43 8.56 12.29
N HIS A 287 1.27 9.87 12.12
CA HIS A 287 2.15 10.90 12.69
C HIS A 287 1.38 12.21 12.86
N ARG A 288 1.65 12.92 13.95
CA ARG A 288 1.24 14.32 14.19
C ARG A 288 2.28 14.96 15.11
N ASP A 289 2.82 16.09 14.68
CA ASP A 289 3.58 17.05 15.49
C ASP A 289 3.08 18.47 15.19
N ALA A 290 3.64 19.50 15.84
CA ALA A 290 3.16 20.88 15.72
C ALA A 290 3.03 21.40 14.27
N THR A 291 3.86 20.94 13.34
CA THR A 291 3.94 21.48 11.98
C THR A 291 3.69 20.45 10.89
N SER A 292 3.30 19.22 11.24
CA SER A 292 3.03 18.18 10.26
C SER A 292 2.09 17.08 10.76
N PHE A 293 1.42 16.43 9.81
CA PHE A 293 0.72 15.16 10.04
C PHE A 293 0.88 14.24 8.84
N ARG A 294 0.75 12.93 9.06
CA ARG A 294 0.90 11.92 8.00
C ARG A 294 -0.21 10.90 8.04
N PHE A 295 -0.76 10.64 6.86
CA PHE A 295 -1.64 9.53 6.61
C PHE A 295 -0.86 8.34 6.04
N ALA A 296 -1.22 7.14 6.47
CA ALA A 296 -0.89 5.89 5.79
C ALA A 296 -2.15 5.26 5.20
N THR A 297 -2.04 4.65 4.04
CA THR A 297 -3.21 4.06 3.38
C THR A 297 -3.63 2.78 4.07
N LEU A 298 -4.95 2.55 4.11
CA LEU A 298 -5.55 1.34 4.65
C LEU A 298 -6.02 0.41 3.54
N ALA A 299 -6.32 -0.82 3.90
CA ALA A 299 -6.95 -1.79 3.03
C ALA A 299 -8.23 -1.23 2.40
N GLY A 300 -8.36 -1.39 1.10
CA GLY A 300 -9.42 -0.77 0.30
C GLY A 300 -9.00 0.50 -0.41
N HIS A 301 -7.89 1.14 -0.02
CA HIS A 301 -7.33 2.26 -0.77
C HIS A 301 -6.78 1.79 -2.12
N LEU A 302 -7.00 2.60 -3.16
CA LEU A 302 -6.47 2.41 -4.52
C LEU A 302 -4.94 2.52 -4.59
N GLU A 303 -4.31 2.96 -3.51
CA GLU A 303 -2.88 3.20 -3.41
C GLU A 303 -2.34 2.51 -2.17
N ALA A 304 -1.09 2.12 -2.26
CA ALA A 304 -0.30 1.55 -1.19
C ALA A 304 0.80 2.58 -0.87
N GLY A 305 0.75 3.22 0.30
CA GLY A 305 1.53 4.44 0.48
C GLY A 305 1.34 5.23 1.77
N GLN A 306 2.01 6.36 1.79
CA GLN A 306 1.91 7.39 2.82
C GLN A 306 1.79 8.77 2.17
N ILE A 307 1.14 9.71 2.84
CA ILE A 307 1.09 11.12 2.45
C ILE A 307 1.27 12.00 3.70
N GLN A 308 2.24 12.90 3.63
CA GLN A 308 2.55 13.86 4.69
C GLN A 308 2.16 15.26 4.26
N PHE A 309 1.56 16.00 5.18
CA PHE A 309 1.28 17.41 5.09
C PHE A 309 2.16 18.11 6.11
N SER A 310 2.86 19.16 5.69
CA SER A 310 3.82 19.88 6.53
C SER A 310 3.83 21.36 6.20
N ALA A 311 4.08 22.19 7.21
CA ALA A 311 4.34 23.61 7.06
C ALA A 311 5.71 23.93 7.67
N HIS A 312 6.40 24.92 7.12
CA HIS A 312 7.66 25.41 7.67
C HIS A 312 7.72 26.93 7.60
N ASP A 313 8.26 27.54 8.65
CA ASP A 313 8.51 28.97 8.66
C ASP A 313 9.64 29.30 7.70
N THR A 314 9.48 30.40 7.00
CA THR A 314 10.50 30.97 6.13
C THR A 314 10.79 32.39 6.62
N GLY A 315 11.93 32.96 6.25
CA GLY A 315 12.26 34.34 6.65
C GLY A 315 11.28 35.41 6.14
N ARG A 316 10.31 35.07 5.28
CA ARG A 316 9.36 36.01 4.65
C ARG A 316 7.90 35.54 4.67
N GLY A 317 7.57 34.50 5.45
CA GLY A 317 6.24 33.90 5.50
C GLY A 317 6.30 32.41 5.81
N VAL A 318 5.46 31.59 5.17
CA VAL A 318 5.41 30.14 5.40
C VAL A 318 5.47 29.39 4.08
N ALA A 319 5.97 28.16 4.11
CA ALA A 319 5.90 27.26 2.98
C ALA A 319 5.17 25.97 3.39
N PHE A 320 4.20 25.59 2.56
CA PHE A 320 3.37 24.41 2.79
C PHE A 320 3.76 23.32 1.80
N ARG A 321 3.92 22.10 2.31
CA ARG A 321 4.43 20.95 1.57
C ARG A 321 3.54 19.73 1.76
N ILE A 322 3.16 19.11 0.65
CA ILE A 322 2.58 17.77 0.61
C ILE A 322 3.62 16.83 0.01
N GLU A 323 3.93 15.76 0.71
CA GLU A 323 4.86 14.73 0.27
C GLU A 323 4.15 13.38 0.21
N THR A 324 4.17 12.74 -0.95
CA THR A 324 3.44 11.49 -1.20
C THR A 324 4.40 10.39 -1.61
N TRP A 325 4.26 9.22 -1.01
CA TRP A 325 4.93 7.99 -1.44
C TRP A 325 3.85 6.99 -1.80
N SER A 326 3.65 6.69 -3.09
CA SER A 326 2.58 5.79 -3.50
C SER A 326 3.00 4.80 -4.58
N ARG A 327 2.40 3.62 -4.48
CA ARG A 327 2.36 2.60 -5.53
C ARG A 327 0.89 2.25 -5.79
N PRO A 328 0.48 1.96 -7.04
CA PRO A 328 -0.84 1.40 -7.33
C PRO A 328 -1.17 0.22 -6.42
N GLY A 329 -2.34 0.25 -5.79
CA GLY A 329 -2.67 -0.65 -4.69
C GLY A 329 -2.92 -2.12 -5.10
N ASP A 330 -3.21 -2.39 -6.37
CA ASP A 330 -3.28 -3.72 -6.97
C ASP A 330 -3.20 -3.62 -8.51
N ARG A 331 -3.03 -4.76 -9.20
CA ARG A 331 -2.91 -4.80 -10.67
C ARG A 331 -4.13 -4.20 -11.40
N PRO A 332 -5.39 -4.48 -11.00
CA PRO A 332 -6.56 -3.82 -11.59
C PRO A 332 -6.55 -2.30 -11.39
N SER A 333 -6.14 -1.82 -10.21
CA SER A 333 -5.96 -0.39 -9.96
C SER A 333 -4.87 0.19 -10.87
N ALA A 334 -3.76 -0.52 -11.06
CA ALA A 334 -2.70 -0.11 -12.00
C ALA A 334 -3.23 0.03 -13.43
N LEU A 335 -4.07 -0.89 -13.90
CA LEU A 335 -4.72 -0.81 -15.20
C LEU A 335 -5.67 0.39 -15.29
N VAL A 336 -6.47 0.67 -14.25
CA VAL A 336 -7.31 1.88 -14.20
C VAL A 336 -6.46 3.16 -14.28
N PHE A 337 -5.33 3.22 -13.56
CA PHE A 337 -4.39 4.35 -13.59
C PHE A 337 -3.67 4.51 -14.94
N ASP A 338 -3.41 3.42 -15.66
CA ASP A 338 -2.70 3.45 -16.95
C ASP A 338 -3.67 3.66 -18.14
N VAL A 339 -4.87 3.07 -18.12
CA VAL A 339 -5.90 3.23 -19.16
C VAL A 339 -6.56 4.61 -19.09
N LEU A 340 -6.78 5.13 -17.89
CA LEU A 340 -7.27 6.49 -17.68
C LEU A 340 -6.10 7.38 -17.30
N ARG A 341 -5.33 7.88 -18.28
CA ARG A 341 -4.29 8.94 -18.09
C ARG A 341 -4.76 10.12 -17.19
N VAL A 342 -6.08 10.26 -17.02
CA VAL A 342 -6.82 11.12 -16.09
C VAL A 342 -6.51 10.86 -14.60
N GLY A 343 -6.30 9.63 -14.13
CA GLY A 343 -6.16 9.30 -12.70
C GLY A 343 -4.91 9.89 -12.04
N LYS A 344 -3.76 9.86 -12.73
CA LYS A 344 -2.51 10.50 -12.28
C LYS A 344 -2.66 12.03 -12.20
N GLU A 345 -3.41 12.59 -13.15
CA GLU A 345 -3.64 14.02 -13.25
C GLU A 345 -4.62 14.52 -12.17
N VAL A 346 -5.60 13.70 -11.75
CA VAL A 346 -6.54 14.06 -10.67
C VAL A 346 -5.84 14.19 -9.31
N GLN A 347 -4.96 13.26 -8.92
CA GLN A 347 -4.20 13.40 -7.67
C GLN A 347 -3.27 14.61 -7.68
N LEU A 348 -2.57 14.79 -8.79
CA LEU A 348 -1.68 15.94 -8.98
C LEU A 348 -2.44 17.25 -8.78
N HIS A 349 -3.61 17.37 -9.40
CA HIS A 349 -4.45 18.57 -9.29
C HIS A 349 -5.10 18.75 -7.91
N MET A 350 -5.55 17.66 -7.30
CA MET A 350 -6.10 17.69 -5.94
C MET A 350 -5.06 18.23 -4.95
N TRP A 351 -3.83 17.70 -4.96
CA TRP A 351 -2.78 18.13 -4.05
C TRP A 351 -2.24 19.53 -4.37
N THR A 352 -2.17 19.90 -5.65
CA THR A 352 -1.85 21.27 -6.07
C THR A 352 -2.84 22.28 -5.48
N HIS A 353 -4.14 22.00 -5.58
CA HIS A 353 -5.16 22.88 -5.01
C HIS A 353 -5.16 22.86 -3.49
N PHE A 354 -4.90 21.71 -2.87
CA PHE A 354 -4.75 21.64 -1.42
C PHE A 354 -3.64 22.57 -0.94
N CYS A 355 -2.48 22.55 -1.61
CA CYS A 355 -1.39 23.49 -1.32
C CYS A 355 -1.84 24.94 -1.46
N LEU A 356 -2.47 25.31 -2.59
CA LEU A 356 -2.92 26.69 -2.82
C LEU A 356 -3.93 27.16 -1.77
N ARG A 357 -4.90 26.32 -1.41
CA ARG A 357 -5.87 26.63 -0.35
C ARG A 357 -5.23 26.71 1.04
N ALA A 358 -4.23 25.87 1.33
CA ALA A 358 -3.44 26.02 2.55
C ALA A 358 -2.72 27.38 2.57
N GLY A 359 -2.22 27.83 1.42
CA GLY A 359 -1.68 29.18 1.25
C GLY A 359 -2.71 30.27 1.53
N ASP A 360 -3.92 30.17 0.97
CA ASP A 360 -5.01 31.11 1.25
C ASP A 360 -5.39 31.13 2.75
N LEU A 361 -5.40 29.96 3.40
CA LEU A 361 -5.71 29.83 4.82
C LEU A 361 -4.70 30.52 5.74
N SER A 362 -3.47 30.74 5.26
CA SER A 362 -2.43 31.48 5.98
C SER A 362 -2.66 33.01 5.98
N GLY A 363 -3.51 33.51 5.09
CA GLY A 363 -3.74 34.95 4.89
C GLY A 363 -2.64 35.68 4.12
N GLY A 364 -1.59 34.97 3.66
CA GLY A 364 -0.52 35.54 2.84
C GLY A 364 -0.78 35.47 1.34
N ARG A 365 0.28 35.73 0.54
CA ARG A 365 0.24 35.70 -0.94
C ARG A 365 1.15 34.60 -1.50
N VAL A 366 0.58 33.73 -2.32
CA VAL A 366 1.32 32.72 -3.10
C VAL A 366 2.17 33.41 -4.17
N THR A 367 3.46 33.08 -4.27
CA THR A 367 4.39 33.78 -5.18
C THR A 367 4.55 33.12 -6.54
N ASP A 368 4.91 31.83 -6.54
CA ASP A 368 5.40 31.12 -7.73
C ASP A 368 4.48 29.95 -8.13
N GLY A 369 3.24 29.96 -7.63
CA GLY A 369 2.31 28.85 -7.78
C GLY A 369 2.76 27.61 -6.99
N VAL A 370 2.65 26.43 -7.59
CA VAL A 370 3.02 25.17 -6.92
C VAL A 370 4.19 24.51 -7.66
N ARG A 371 5.26 24.22 -6.92
CA ARG A 371 6.39 23.43 -7.40
C ARG A 371 6.14 21.96 -7.12
N VAL A 372 6.22 21.14 -8.15
CA VAL A 372 6.04 19.68 -8.07
C VAL A 372 7.31 18.99 -8.54
N ARG A 373 7.87 18.16 -7.66
CA ARG A 373 9.01 17.29 -7.96
C ARG A 373 8.58 15.84 -7.81
N THR A 374 8.77 15.05 -8.86
CA THR A 374 8.43 13.62 -8.87
C THR A 374 9.71 12.80 -9.02
N ARG A 375 9.92 11.83 -8.15
CA ARG A 375 10.99 10.84 -8.19
C ARG A 375 10.35 9.47 -8.44
N ARG A 376 10.72 8.81 -9.53
CA ARG A 376 10.18 7.50 -9.91
C ARG A 376 11.23 6.42 -9.72
N ALA A 377 11.02 5.54 -8.75
CA ALA A 377 11.93 4.42 -8.48
C ALA A 377 11.32 3.09 -8.97
N SER A 378 12.19 2.18 -9.44
CA SER A 378 11.79 0.77 -9.64
C SER A 378 11.36 0.15 -8.31
N TRP A 379 10.63 -0.97 -8.35
CA TRP A 379 10.34 -1.72 -7.14
C TRP A 379 10.86 -3.16 -7.22
N PRO A 380 11.71 -3.60 -6.28
CA PRO A 380 12.30 -2.80 -5.19
C PRO A 380 13.20 -1.66 -5.72
N PRO A 381 13.35 -0.55 -4.97
CA PRO A 381 14.21 0.54 -5.37
C PRO A 381 15.67 0.10 -5.38
N ARG A 382 16.43 0.60 -6.36
CA ARG A 382 17.88 0.33 -6.41
C ARG A 382 18.55 1.05 -5.25
N VAL A 383 19.47 0.35 -4.59
CA VAL A 383 20.40 0.99 -3.65
C VAL A 383 21.28 1.91 -4.50
N GLY A 384 21.27 3.20 -4.22
CA GLY A 384 22.03 4.17 -5.00
C GLY A 384 23.50 3.78 -5.03
N GLY A 385 24.02 3.44 -6.21
CA GLY A 385 25.45 3.40 -6.43
C GLY A 385 25.96 4.83 -6.27
N GLY A 386 26.70 5.09 -5.19
CA GLY A 386 27.41 6.35 -5.05
C GLY A 386 28.14 6.65 -6.36
N ALA A 387 28.13 7.91 -6.79
CA ALA A 387 28.92 8.38 -7.91
C ALA A 387 30.40 8.05 -7.62
N GLY A 388 30.83 6.86 -8.00
CA GLY A 388 32.20 6.44 -8.02
C GLY A 388 32.89 7.34 -9.01
N ALA A 389 33.73 8.21 -8.47
CA ALA A 389 34.65 9.04 -9.21
C ALA A 389 35.22 8.20 -10.37
N ARG A 390 34.94 8.62 -11.61
CA ARG A 390 35.82 8.27 -12.72
C ARG A 390 37.13 8.98 -12.42
N ALA A 391 37.99 8.28 -11.68
CA ALA A 391 39.41 8.60 -11.64
C ALA A 391 39.88 8.62 -13.09
N GLY A 392 40.34 9.80 -13.53
CA GLY A 392 40.94 9.95 -14.83
C GLY A 392 42.20 9.09 -14.89
N GLU A 393 42.21 8.12 -15.79
CA GLU A 393 43.46 7.61 -16.34
C GLU A 393 43.92 8.61 -17.40
N GLY A 394 44.66 9.60 -16.93
CA GLY A 394 45.71 10.22 -17.72
C GLY A 394 47.03 9.84 -17.08
N THR A 395 47.85 9.01 -17.73
CA THR A 395 49.24 9.33 -18.11
C THR A 395 49.97 8.12 -18.70
N ALA A 396 50.50 8.35 -19.91
CA ALA A 396 51.87 8.06 -20.35
C ALA A 396 52.50 6.67 -20.14
N GLY A 397 52.91 6.06 -21.25
CA GLY A 397 53.80 4.90 -21.33
C GLY A 397 53.73 4.25 -22.69
#